data_AF-A0A4D7B3K0-F1
#
_entry.id   AF-A0A4D7B3K0-F1
#
_cell.length_a   1.000
_cell.length_b   1.000
_cell.length_c   1.000
_cell.angle_alpha   90.00
_cell.angle_beta   90.00
_cell.angle_gamma   90.00
#
_symmetry.space_group_name_H-M   'P 1'
#
loop_
_entity.id
_entity.type
_entity.pdbx_description
1 polymer ?
#
loop_
_entity_poly.entity_id
_entity_poly.type
_entity_poly.pdbx_seq_one_letter_code
_entity_poly.pdbx_strand_id
1 'polypeptide(L)'
;MISRVIFGLAAGLLVFSNVNARAADDVGVPECDRFITSYETCVTTRAPAAQRPVLTQQIAQMRSQWKALAANPQTRAQLQQACTMQAEQMKQAMAPMGCTF
;
A
#
# COMPACT_ATOMS: atom_id res chain seq x y z
N MET A 1 -1.55 -7.94 48.69
CA MET A 1 -2.25 -9.23 48.82
C MET A 1 -2.09 -9.98 47.51
N ILE A 2 -1.21 -10.98 47.53
CA ILE A 2 -0.84 -11.87 46.43
C ILE A 2 -1.87 -13.01 46.37
N SER A 3 -2.49 -13.23 45.21
CA SER A 3 -3.18 -14.46 44.76
C SER A 3 -4.27 -14.04 43.78
N ARG A 4 -4.12 -14.28 42.47
CA ARG A 4 -4.41 -15.58 41.86
C ARG A 4 -3.70 -15.69 40.50
N VAL A 5 -2.53 -16.32 40.47
CA VAL A 5 -1.84 -16.71 39.24
C VAL A 5 -1.39 -18.16 39.40
N ILE A 6 -2.28 -19.13 39.20
CA ILE A 6 -1.88 -20.51 38.90
C ILE A 6 -2.95 -21.16 38.03
N PHE A 7 -2.48 -21.92 37.04
CA PHE A 7 -3.13 -22.94 36.20
C PHE A 7 -3.36 -22.55 34.74
N GLY A 8 -2.33 -22.79 33.93
CA GLY A 8 -2.44 -22.80 32.48
C GLY A 8 -1.09 -22.95 31.77
N LEU A 9 -0.32 -23.99 32.08
CA LEU A 9 0.71 -24.50 31.17
C LEU A 9 0.01 -25.09 29.95
N ALA A 10 -0.25 -24.24 28.95
CA ALA A 10 -0.50 -24.65 27.59
C ALA A 10 0.28 -23.70 26.70
N ALA A 11 1.29 -24.24 26.04
CA ALA A 11 1.98 -23.62 24.92
C ALA A 11 0.94 -23.33 23.82
N GLY A 12 0.39 -22.12 23.84
CA GLY A 12 -0.59 -21.63 22.87
C GLY A 12 -0.12 -20.27 22.39
N LEU A 13 0.72 -20.30 21.37
CA LEU A 13 1.26 -19.18 20.64
C LEU A 13 0.12 -18.28 20.10
N LEU A 14 -0.32 -17.26 20.87
CA LEU A 14 -1.10 -16.16 20.32
C LEU A 14 -0.14 -15.16 19.66
N VAL A 15 0.44 -15.57 18.52
CA VAL A 15 0.91 -14.61 17.52
C VAL A 15 -0.34 -13.97 16.95
N PHE A 16 -0.74 -12.84 17.52
CA PHE A 16 -1.63 -11.91 16.83
C PHE A 16 -0.85 -11.37 15.63
N SER A 17 -1.05 -12.02 14.49
CA SER A 17 -0.48 -11.66 13.20
C SER A 17 -0.83 -10.21 12.90
N ASN A 18 0.17 -9.33 12.93
CA ASN A 18 0.14 -7.94 12.47
C ASN A 18 -0.04 -7.83 10.93
N VAL A 19 -0.76 -8.76 10.30
CA VAL A 19 -1.05 -8.78 8.86
C VAL A 19 -2.03 -7.67 8.46
N ASN A 20 -2.77 -7.09 9.41
CA ASN A 20 -3.74 -6.03 9.15
C ASN A 20 -3.14 -4.63 8.93
N ALA A 21 -1.87 -4.40 9.28
CA ALA A 21 -1.29 -3.06 9.10
C ALA A 21 -1.07 -2.71 7.62
N ARG A 22 -0.71 -3.68 6.76
CA ARG A 22 -0.58 -3.46 5.31
C ARG A 22 -1.93 -3.38 4.61
N ALA A 23 -2.85 -4.29 4.95
CA ALA A 23 -4.21 -4.28 4.40
C ALA A 23 -4.97 -2.98 4.76
N ALA A 24 -4.65 -2.35 5.89
CA ALA A 24 -5.24 -1.07 6.28
C ALA A 24 -4.83 0.08 5.35
N ASP A 25 -3.72 -0.02 4.63
CA ASP A 25 -3.22 0.99 3.69
C ASP A 25 -3.54 0.68 2.22
N ASP A 26 -3.97 -0.54 1.90
CA ASP A 26 -4.33 -0.95 0.55
C ASP A 26 -5.62 -0.26 0.07
N VAL A 27 -5.67 0.05 -1.23
CA VAL A 27 -6.86 0.53 -1.96
C VAL A 27 -7.92 -0.57 -2.03
N GLY A 28 -7.51 -1.84 -1.97
CA GLY A 28 -8.39 -2.98 -2.09
C GLY A 28 -8.75 -3.30 -3.54
N VAL A 29 -7.96 -2.81 -4.49
CA VAL A 29 -8.04 -3.19 -5.91
C VAL A 29 -6.65 -3.70 -6.30
N PRO A 30 -6.50 -5.01 -6.58
CA PRO A 30 -5.18 -5.65 -6.70
C PRO A 30 -4.21 -4.96 -7.66
N GLU A 31 -4.71 -4.45 -8.78
CA GLU A 31 -3.92 -3.76 -9.79
C GLU A 31 -3.42 -2.39 -9.30
N CYS A 32 -4.28 -1.64 -8.59
CA CYS A 32 -3.91 -0.38 -7.97
C CYS A 32 -2.86 -0.60 -6.87
N ASP A 33 -3.06 -1.61 -6.03
CA ASP A 33 -2.17 -1.95 -4.91
C ASP A 33 -0.79 -2.41 -5.38
N ARG A 34 -0.75 -3.24 -6.44
CA ARG A 34 0.50 -3.63 -7.09
C ARG A 34 1.26 -2.40 -7.60
N PHE A 35 0.58 -1.49 -8.30
CA PHE A 35 1.23 -0.30 -8.84
C PHE A 35 1.78 0.61 -7.73
N ILE A 36 0.97 0.92 -6.72
CA ILE A 36 1.41 1.74 -5.58
C ILE A 36 2.64 1.12 -4.92
N THR A 37 2.62 -0.18 -4.66
CA THR A 37 3.76 -0.89 -4.03
C THR A 37 5.03 -0.77 -4.86
N SER A 38 4.94 -0.98 -6.18
CA SER A 38 6.08 -0.84 -7.08
C SER A 38 6.60 0.60 -7.16
N TYR A 39 5.70 1.58 -7.16
CA TYR A 39 6.06 2.99 -7.18
C TYR A 39 6.76 3.40 -5.89
N GLU A 40 6.24 3.03 -4.72
CA GLU A 40 6.89 3.27 -3.41
C GLU A 40 8.28 2.61 -3.34
N THR A 41 8.38 1.37 -3.83
CA THR A 41 9.66 0.65 -3.88
C THR A 41 10.66 1.39 -4.76
N CYS A 42 10.24 1.91 -5.92
CA CYS A 42 11.17 2.68 -6.73
C CYS A 42 11.56 4.02 -6.09
N VAL A 43 10.61 4.77 -5.52
CA VAL A 43 10.91 6.06 -4.90
C VAL A 43 11.92 5.89 -3.77
N THR A 44 11.74 4.86 -2.95
CA THR A 44 12.65 4.57 -1.82
C THR A 44 14.04 4.10 -2.25
N THR A 45 14.14 3.40 -3.38
CA THR A 45 15.41 2.78 -3.83
C THR A 45 16.16 3.58 -4.89
N ARG A 46 15.47 4.32 -5.77
CA ARG A 46 16.05 4.99 -6.95
C ARG A 46 15.91 6.51 -6.93
N ALA A 47 14.80 7.05 -6.44
CA ALA A 47 14.56 8.49 -6.55
C ALA A 47 15.62 9.29 -5.77
N PRO A 48 16.04 10.47 -6.27
CA PRO A 48 16.94 11.36 -5.54
C PRO A 48 16.39 11.72 -4.17
N ALA A 49 17.24 11.76 -3.14
CA ALA A 49 16.81 12.00 -1.75
C ALA A 49 15.98 13.28 -1.59
N ALA A 50 16.32 14.34 -2.35
CA ALA A 50 15.59 15.61 -2.35
C ALA A 50 14.15 15.49 -2.87
N GLN A 51 13.86 14.52 -3.75
CA GLN A 51 12.56 14.33 -4.39
C GLN A 51 11.69 13.30 -3.66
N ARG A 52 12.29 12.39 -2.87
CA ARG A 52 11.57 11.32 -2.15
C ARG A 52 10.39 11.83 -1.32
N PRO A 53 10.51 12.88 -0.49
CA PRO A 53 9.39 13.34 0.34
C PRO A 53 8.17 13.76 -0.51
N VAL A 54 8.43 14.48 -1.60
CA VAL A 54 7.39 14.95 -2.53
C VAL A 54 6.72 13.78 -3.23
N LEU A 55 7.49 12.82 -3.75
CA LEU A 55 6.96 11.64 -4.44
C LEU A 55 6.18 10.72 -3.49
N THR A 56 6.69 10.49 -2.28
CA THR A 56 5.98 9.74 -1.24
C THR A 56 4.66 10.40 -0.86
N GLN A 57 4.63 11.73 -0.75
CA GLN A 57 3.38 12.46 -0.48
C GLN A 57 2.39 12.33 -1.64
N GLN A 58 2.84 12.40 -2.89
CA GLN A 58 1.98 12.18 -4.07
C GLN A 58 1.38 10.77 -4.08
N ILE A 59 2.18 9.75 -3.78
CA ILE A 59 1.70 8.37 -3.67
C ILE A 59 0.62 8.25 -2.59
N ALA A 60 0.85 8.85 -1.42
CA ALA A 60 -0.12 8.83 -0.33
C ALA A 60 -1.45 9.50 -0.71
N GLN A 61 -1.39 10.64 -1.43
CA GLN A 61 -2.58 11.31 -1.94
C GLN A 61 -3.33 10.45 -2.96
N MET A 62 -2.62 9.85 -3.91
CA MET A 62 -3.19 8.95 -4.91
C MET A 62 -3.88 7.74 -4.27
N ARG A 63 -3.21 7.07 -3.31
CA ARG A 63 -3.78 5.99 -2.50
C ARG A 63 -5.07 6.42 -1.81
N SER A 64 -5.08 7.61 -1.18
CA SER A 64 -6.27 8.11 -0.49
C SER A 64 -7.44 8.37 -1.45
N GLN A 65 -7.18 8.94 -2.63
CA GLN A 65 -8.21 9.18 -3.64
C GLN A 65 -8.78 7.87 -4.18
N TRP A 66 -7.92 6.91 -4.50
CA TRP A 66 -8.33 5.61 -4.99
C TRP A 66 -9.09 4.80 -3.95
N LYS A 67 -8.71 4.87 -2.67
CA LYS A 67 -9.48 4.30 -1.55
C LYS A 67 -10.91 4.84 -1.50
N ALA A 68 -11.08 6.15 -1.64
CA ALA A 68 -12.40 6.77 -1.65
C ALA A 68 -13.27 6.27 -2.84
N LEU A 69 -12.65 6.07 -4.01
CA LEU A 69 -13.31 5.51 -5.18
C LEU A 69 -13.59 4.00 -5.04
N ALA A 70 -12.72 3.25 -4.39
CA ALA A 70 -12.89 1.81 -4.16
C ALA A 70 -14.00 1.51 -3.15
N ALA A 71 -14.29 2.45 -2.24
CA ALA A 71 -15.37 2.32 -1.26
C ALA A 71 -16.77 2.30 -1.90
N ASN A 72 -16.92 2.84 -3.12
CA ASN A 72 -18.17 2.74 -3.88
C ASN A 72 -18.05 1.63 -4.95
N PRO A 73 -18.90 0.58 -4.91
CA PRO A 73 -18.85 -0.53 -5.87
C PRO A 73 -18.98 -0.10 -7.34
N GLN A 74 -19.74 0.96 -7.63
CA GLN A 74 -19.95 1.45 -8.99
C GLN A 74 -18.67 2.05 -9.59
N THR A 75 -17.92 2.80 -8.78
CA THR A 75 -16.66 3.42 -9.19
C THR A 75 -15.49 2.45 -9.08
N ARG A 76 -15.56 1.43 -8.21
CA ARG A 76 -14.51 0.41 -8.05
C ARG A 76 -14.22 -0.35 -9.33
N ALA A 77 -15.25 -0.71 -10.10
CA ALA A 77 -15.07 -1.40 -11.39
C ALA A 77 -14.33 -0.53 -12.42
N GLN A 78 -14.62 0.77 -12.45
CA GLN A 78 -13.94 1.72 -13.32
C GLN A 78 -12.51 2.02 -12.84
N LEU A 79 -12.30 1.99 -11.52
CA LEU A 79 -11.01 2.26 -10.89
C LEU A 79 -9.93 1.26 -11.33
N GLN A 80 -10.28 -0.01 -11.52
CA GLN A 80 -9.33 -1.02 -11.99
C GLN A 80 -8.70 -0.63 -13.35
N GLN A 81 -9.52 -0.21 -14.31
CA GLN A 81 -9.05 0.25 -15.62
C GLN A 81 -8.26 1.56 -15.50
N ALA A 82 -8.76 2.50 -14.68
CA ALA A 82 -8.09 3.77 -14.44
C ALA A 82 -6.69 3.59 -13.82
N CYS A 83 -6.55 2.73 -12.82
CA CYS A 83 -5.25 2.41 -12.20
C CYS A 83 -4.29 1.80 -13.22
N THR A 84 -4.75 0.92 -14.09
CA THR A 84 -3.91 0.31 -15.12
C THR A 84 -3.39 1.36 -16.10
N MET A 85 -4.28 2.22 -16.62
CA MET A 85 -3.88 3.31 -17.51
C MET A 85 -2.94 4.30 -16.85
N GLN A 86 -3.23 4.69 -15.61
CA GLN A 86 -2.42 5.65 -14.87
C GLN A 86 -1.05 5.04 -14.52
N ALA A 87 -1.00 3.74 -14.20
CA ALA A 87 0.24 3.02 -14.00
C ALA A 87 1.11 3.02 -15.26
N GLU A 88 0.56 2.72 -16.44
CA GLU A 88 1.33 2.73 -17.70
C GLU A 88 1.86 4.12 -18.06
N GLN A 89 1.08 5.18 -17.83
CA GLN A 89 1.55 6.55 -18.00
C GLN A 89 2.70 6.89 -17.04
N MET A 90 2.56 6.47 -15.77
CA MET A 90 3.58 6.72 -14.75
C MET A 90 4.84 5.88 -14.97
N LYS A 91 4.75 4.65 -15.48
CA LYS A 91 5.91 3.84 -15.89
C LYS A 91 6.78 4.60 -16.88
N GLN A 92 6.16 5.18 -17.91
CA GLN A 92 6.89 5.94 -18.92
C GLN A 92 7.53 7.20 -18.34
N ALA A 93 6.81 7.94 -17.49
CA ALA A 93 7.32 9.14 -16.85
C ALA A 93 8.46 8.84 -15.85
N MET A 94 8.43 7.66 -15.23
CA MET A 94 9.38 7.23 -14.19
C MET A 94 10.55 6.42 -14.73
N ALA A 95 10.48 5.93 -15.97
CA ALA A 95 11.56 5.18 -16.62
C ALA A 95 12.92 5.92 -16.60
N PRO A 96 13.02 7.25 -16.81
CA PRO A 96 14.27 7.99 -16.72
C PRO A 96 14.93 7.96 -15.33
N MET A 97 14.14 7.72 -14.27
CA MET A 97 14.63 7.56 -12.90
C MET A 97 15.04 6.12 -12.56
N GLY A 98 14.98 5.20 -13.54
CA GLY A 98 15.30 3.78 -13.34
C GLY A 98 14.21 3.01 -12.61
N CYS A 99 12.99 3.55 -12.57
CA CYS A 99 11.83 2.87 -12.04
C CYS A 99 11.20 1.94 -13.08
N THR A 100 11.00 0.68 -12.71
CA THR A 100 10.31 -0.32 -13.52
C THR A 100 9.19 -0.95 -12.72
N PHE A 101 7.97 -0.96 -13.27
CA PHE A 101 6.77 -1.55 -12.68
C PHE A 101 5.97 -2.30 -13.75
#